data_AF-A0A7R9LRB0-F1
#
_entry.id   AF-A0A7R9LRB0-F1
#
_cell.length_a   1.000
_cell.length_b   1.000
_cell.length_c   1.000
_cell.angle_alpha   90.00
_cell.angle_beta   90.00
_cell.angle_gamma   90.00
#
_symmetry.space_group_name_H-M   'P 1'
#
loop_
_entity.id
_entity.type
_entity.pdbx_description
1 polymer ?
#
loop_
_entity_poly.entity_id
_entity_poly.type
_entity_poly.pdbx_seq_one_letter_code
_entity_poly.pdbx_strand_id
1 'polypeptide(L)'
;VVLVRDDFGDKQKFDLFLSVYNWTSLKPTEELQALVLSEKGFSVQTVWDDYIPDLLKKFKCEDRTQCVIRVEIPQFKASSFLLLTEPKNSKIVNPNLKLVSVVKRDKPVDNKHVFDITLSAEAVAPFVAMDFKRNYGIRGNFLENGFFIFDHQKTITFVTKSNVTEQQISDNLTFKTVADVV
;
A
#
# COMPACT_ATOMS: atom_id res chain seq x y z
N VAL A 1 12.45 11.86 -6.03
CA VAL A 1 11.50 10.98 -6.76
C VAL A 1 11.92 10.92 -8.21
N VAL A 2 12.10 9.70 -8.73
CA VAL A 2 12.36 9.46 -10.15
C VAL A 2 11.10 8.85 -10.76
N LEU A 3 10.63 9.46 -11.84
CA LEU A 3 9.57 8.91 -12.68
C LEU A 3 10.20 8.06 -13.78
N VAL A 4 9.63 6.88 -14.01
CA VAL A 4 9.98 6.00 -15.11
C VAL A 4 8.72 5.75 -15.95
N ARG A 5 8.80 5.98 -17.26
CA ARG A 5 7.76 5.64 -18.23
C ARG A 5 8.32 4.64 -19.23
N ASP A 6 7.67 3.48 -19.35
CA ASP A 6 8.06 2.39 -20.26
C ASP A 6 6.98 2.09 -21.31
N ASP A 7 6.07 3.04 -21.52
CA ASP A 7 5.01 2.92 -22.51
C ASP A 7 5.37 3.65 -23.82
N PHE A 8 4.71 3.23 -24.91
CA PHE A 8 4.87 3.83 -26.25
C PHE A 8 4.12 5.16 -26.43
N GLY A 9 3.53 5.71 -25.37
CA GLY A 9 2.68 6.89 -25.44
C GLY A 9 3.46 8.18 -25.65
N ASP A 10 2.76 9.15 -26.22
CA ASP A 10 3.22 10.53 -26.33
C ASP A 10 3.34 11.20 -24.94
N LYS A 11 3.58 12.51 -24.95
CA LYS A 11 3.58 13.31 -23.72
C LYS A 11 2.25 13.17 -22.99
N GLN A 12 2.29 12.63 -21.77
CA GLN A 12 1.12 12.47 -20.93
C GLN A 12 1.28 13.33 -19.67
N LYS A 13 0.18 13.99 -19.29
CA LYS A 13 0.11 14.71 -18.04
C LYS A 13 -0.37 13.81 -16.92
N PHE A 14 0.26 13.92 -15.77
CA PHE A 14 -0.14 13.24 -14.55
C PHE A 14 0.19 14.10 -13.33
N ASP A 15 -0.56 13.87 -12.26
CA ASP A 15 -0.40 14.56 -11.00
C ASP A 15 0.37 13.66 -10.04
N LEU A 16 1.52 14.13 -9.58
CA LEU A 16 2.29 13.45 -8.55
C LEU A 16 1.95 14.02 -7.18
N PHE A 17 1.54 13.15 -6.26
CA PHE A 17 1.26 13.49 -4.86
C PHE A 17 2.37 12.94 -3.96
N LEU A 18 2.87 13.78 -3.06
CA LEU A 18 3.80 13.38 -2.01
C LEU A 18 3.14 13.67 -0.67
N SER A 19 2.93 12.62 0.11
CA SER A 19 2.27 12.70 1.41
C SER A 19 3.21 12.13 2.47
N VAL A 20 3.34 12.84 3.59
CA VAL A 20 4.14 12.37 4.73
C VAL A 20 3.20 11.97 5.85
N TYR A 21 3.36 10.74 6.32
CA TYR A 21 2.55 10.19 7.40
C TYR A 21 3.40 9.99 8.63
N ASN A 22 2.85 10.35 9.78
CA ASN A 22 3.29 9.80 11.05
C ASN A 22 2.79 8.35 11.15
N TRP A 23 3.61 7.43 11.67
CA TRP A 23 3.21 6.02 11.84
C TRP A 23 1.89 5.84 12.60
N THR A 24 1.53 6.76 13.51
CA THR A 24 0.32 6.67 14.34
C THR A 24 -0.94 7.19 13.66
N SER A 25 -0.87 7.72 12.43
CA SER A 25 -1.98 8.44 11.80
C SER A 25 -2.15 8.03 10.35
N LEU A 26 -3.39 7.71 9.98
CA LEU A 26 -3.80 7.53 8.58
C LEU A 26 -4.12 8.86 7.87
N LYS A 27 -4.06 9.97 8.60
CA LYS A 27 -4.09 11.30 8.01
C LYS A 27 -2.66 11.78 7.79
N PRO A 28 -2.30 12.23 6.58
CA PRO A 28 -0.98 12.80 6.33
C PRO A 28 -0.80 14.09 7.14
N THR A 29 0.43 14.33 7.61
CA THR A 29 0.76 15.52 8.38
C THR A 29 0.66 16.78 7.51
N GLU A 30 1.16 16.69 6.28
CA GLU A 30 0.82 17.58 5.18
C GLU A 30 0.89 16.79 3.86
N GLU A 31 0.19 17.29 2.84
CA GLU A 31 0.26 16.80 1.47
C GLU A 31 0.89 17.88 0.59
N LEU A 32 1.93 17.51 -0.17
CA LEU A 32 2.45 18.38 -1.21
C LEU A 32 1.73 18.07 -2.52
N GLN A 33 1.07 19.10 -3.03
CA GLN A 33 0.13 19.01 -4.13
C GLN A 33 0.83 18.88 -5.48
N ALA A 34 0.31 17.93 -6.27
CA ALA A 34 0.33 17.77 -7.72
C ALA A 34 1.38 18.59 -8.48
N LEU A 35 2.59 18.04 -8.61
CA LEU A 35 3.43 18.42 -9.73
C LEU A 35 2.75 17.91 -10.99
N VAL A 36 2.23 18.81 -11.81
CA VAL A 36 1.73 18.48 -13.16
C VAL A 36 2.95 18.26 -14.03
N LEU A 37 3.28 17.01 -14.25
CA LEU A 37 4.43 16.59 -15.04
C LEU A 37 3.96 16.24 -16.46
N SER A 38 4.81 16.43 -17.47
CA SER A 38 4.46 16.18 -18.87
C SER A 38 5.62 15.50 -19.56
N GLU A 39 5.66 14.18 -19.41
CA GLU A 39 6.80 13.36 -19.83
C GLU A 39 6.47 12.49 -21.02
N LYS A 40 7.47 12.13 -21.82
CA LYS A 40 7.31 11.22 -22.97
C LYS A 40 7.37 9.75 -22.54
N GLY A 41 6.83 8.85 -23.35
CA GLY A 41 7.14 7.42 -23.26
C GLY A 41 8.65 7.13 -23.32
N PHE A 42 9.06 5.97 -22.82
CA PHE A 42 10.46 5.52 -22.71
C PHE A 42 11.43 6.55 -22.10
N SER A 43 11.03 7.16 -20.98
CA SER A 43 11.82 8.20 -20.32
C SER A 43 12.01 7.93 -18.84
N VAL A 44 13.09 8.52 -18.30
CA VAL A 44 13.40 8.53 -16.88
C VAL A 44 13.74 9.96 -16.49
N GLN A 45 13.04 10.50 -15.49
CA GLN A 45 13.25 11.88 -15.05
C GLN A 45 13.16 12.02 -13.53
N THR A 46 14.07 12.81 -12.96
CA THR A 46 13.92 13.29 -11.59
C THR A 46 12.88 14.39 -11.56
N VAL A 47 11.77 14.14 -10.88
CA VAL A 47 10.61 15.04 -10.86
C VAL A 47 10.47 15.77 -9.53
N TRP A 48 11.19 15.32 -8.51
CA TRP A 48 11.22 15.96 -7.20
C TRP A 48 12.55 15.61 -6.52
N ASP A 49 13.20 16.60 -5.91
CA ASP A 49 14.44 16.46 -5.16
C ASP A 49 14.41 17.46 -4.00
N ASP A 50 14.77 16.99 -2.80
CA ASP A 50 14.72 17.78 -1.58
C ASP A 50 15.64 17.18 -0.50
N TYR A 51 16.06 18.02 0.44
CA TYR A 51 16.92 17.61 1.53
C TYR A 51 16.11 17.06 2.71
N ILE A 52 16.41 15.82 3.12
CA ILE A 52 15.60 15.11 4.14
C ILE A 52 15.41 15.90 5.45
N PRO A 53 16.43 16.54 6.05
CA PRO A 53 16.22 17.37 7.23
C PRO A 53 15.24 18.54 7.05
N ASP A 54 15.25 19.20 5.90
CA ASP A 54 14.31 20.29 5.59
C ASP A 54 12.89 19.74 5.43
N LEU A 55 12.78 18.57 4.79
CA LEU A 55 11.55 17.83 4.68
C LEU A 55 10.97 17.47 6.05
N LEU A 56 11.76 16.86 6.94
CA LEU A 56 11.33 16.48 8.29
C LEU A 56 10.83 17.69 9.08
N LYS A 57 11.56 18.81 9.01
CA LYS A 57 11.18 20.07 9.66
C LYS A 57 9.85 20.61 9.11
N LYS A 58 9.68 20.59 7.79
CA LYS A 58 8.46 21.03 7.11
C LYS A 58 7.25 20.19 7.54
N PHE A 59 7.40 18.87 7.56
CA PHE A 59 6.33 17.94 7.90
C PHE A 59 6.21 17.63 9.40
N LYS A 60 6.88 18.40 10.27
CA LYS A 60 6.80 18.27 11.74
C LYS A 60 7.13 16.86 12.24
N CYS A 61 8.07 16.19 11.58
CA CYS A 61 8.66 14.94 12.04
C CYS A 61 9.91 15.29 12.84
N GLU A 62 9.99 14.90 14.12
CA GLU A 62 11.14 15.22 14.99
C GLU A 62 12.42 14.56 14.47
N ASP A 63 12.29 13.34 13.96
CA ASP A 63 13.39 12.54 13.42
C ASP A 63 12.91 11.60 12.29
N ARG A 64 13.85 10.88 11.68
CA ARG A 64 13.60 9.91 10.60
C ARG A 64 12.82 8.66 11.06
N THR A 65 12.67 8.43 12.35
CA THR A 65 12.00 7.24 12.90
C THR A 65 10.48 7.39 12.96
N GLN A 66 9.97 8.63 12.99
CA GLN A 66 8.55 8.91 13.21
C GLN A 66 7.68 8.85 11.96
N CYS A 67 8.27 9.00 10.78
CA CYS A 67 7.52 9.27 9.57
C CYS A 67 7.91 8.36 8.41
N VAL A 68 6.96 8.22 7.48
CA VAL A 68 7.11 7.53 6.21
C VAL A 68 6.54 8.41 5.11
N ILE A 69 7.17 8.38 3.93
CA ILE A 69 6.71 9.13 2.77
C ILE A 69 5.96 8.17 1.84
N ARG A 70 4.78 8.59 1.38
CA ARG A 70 4.02 7.96 0.30
C ARG A 70 4.09 8.86 -0.93
N VAL A 71 4.31 8.26 -2.09
CA VAL A 71 4.31 8.94 -3.38
C VAL A 71 3.28 8.27 -4.27
N GLU A 72 2.41 9.03 -4.91
CA GLU A 72 1.31 8.49 -5.69
C GLU A 72 1.08 9.22 -7.02
N ILE A 73 0.64 8.45 -8.00
CA ILE A 73 0.07 8.94 -9.25
C ILE A 73 -1.31 8.29 -9.41
N PRO A 74 -2.37 8.92 -8.87
CA PRO A 74 -3.71 8.33 -8.76
C PRO A 74 -4.30 7.87 -10.10
N GLN A 75 -4.01 8.59 -11.19
CA GLN A 75 -4.51 8.28 -12.54
C GLN A 75 -4.10 6.88 -13.00
N PHE A 76 -2.96 6.37 -12.52
CA PHE A 76 -2.44 5.06 -12.87
C PHE A 76 -2.53 4.05 -11.72
N LYS A 77 -3.11 4.43 -10.57
CA LYS A 77 -3.07 3.65 -9.34
C LYS A 77 -1.63 3.23 -8.97
N ALA A 78 -0.66 4.04 -9.34
CA ALA A 78 0.74 3.82 -9.04
C ALA A 78 1.06 4.48 -7.70
N SER A 79 1.68 3.73 -6.80
CA SER A 79 2.15 4.26 -5.53
C SER A 79 3.49 3.64 -5.16
N SER A 80 4.26 4.38 -4.38
CA SER A 80 5.51 3.94 -3.80
C SER A 80 5.66 4.58 -2.43
N PHE A 81 6.64 4.12 -1.66
CA PHE A 81 6.93 4.64 -0.33
C PHE A 81 8.43 4.77 -0.11
N LEU A 82 8.80 5.61 0.85
CA LEU A 82 10.17 5.74 1.33
C LEU A 82 10.17 5.64 2.85
N LEU A 83 10.86 4.62 3.36
CA LEU A 83 11.25 4.54 4.76
C LEU A 83 12.46 5.45 4.99
N LEU A 84 12.36 6.35 5.96
CA LEU A 84 13.42 7.31 6.29
C LEU A 84 14.52 6.70 7.17
N THR A 85 14.27 5.54 7.74
CA THR A 85 15.21 4.73 8.52
C THR A 85 14.89 3.24 8.36
N GLU A 86 15.75 2.37 8.87
CA GLU A 86 15.49 0.92 8.90
C GLU A 86 14.21 0.60 9.70
N PRO A 87 13.39 -0.39 9.29
CA PRO A 87 12.13 -0.71 9.97
C PRO A 87 12.28 -0.94 11.47
N LYS A 88 13.31 -1.67 11.92
CA LYS A 88 13.60 -1.93 13.35
C LYS A 88 13.88 -0.67 14.18
N ASN A 89 14.26 0.43 13.54
CA ASN A 89 14.55 1.70 14.20
C ASN A 89 13.37 2.68 14.05
N SER A 90 12.34 2.33 13.28
CA SER A 90 11.16 3.17 13.08
C SER A 90 10.22 3.03 14.28
N LYS A 91 9.54 4.12 14.65
CA LYS A 91 8.51 4.14 15.69
C LYS A 91 7.16 3.63 15.12
N ILE A 92 7.21 2.49 14.42
CA ILE A 92 6.02 1.83 13.87
C ILE A 92 5.16 1.38 15.05
N VAL A 93 3.87 1.72 15.03
CA VAL A 93 2.90 1.28 16.03
C VAL A 93 2.05 0.13 15.49
N ASN A 94 1.43 -0.63 16.39
CA ASN A 94 0.46 -1.63 15.98
C ASN A 94 -0.74 -0.93 15.30
N PRO A 95 -1.03 -1.22 14.02
CA PRO A 95 -2.10 -0.55 13.27
C PRO A 95 -3.50 -1.09 13.59
N ASN A 96 -3.64 -2.04 14.52
CA ASN A 96 -4.91 -2.69 14.88
C ASN A 96 -5.66 -3.23 13.65
N LEU A 97 -4.96 -4.02 12.81
CA LEU A 97 -5.56 -4.59 11.60
C LEU A 97 -6.76 -5.48 11.94
N LYS A 98 -7.84 -5.30 11.18
CA LYS A 98 -9.06 -6.11 11.30
C LYS A 98 -9.55 -6.53 9.92
N LEU A 99 -10.07 -7.75 9.84
CA LEU A 99 -10.86 -8.18 8.69
C LEU A 99 -12.24 -7.53 8.77
N VAL A 100 -12.61 -6.76 7.75
CA VAL A 100 -13.91 -6.08 7.66
C VAL A 100 -14.90 -6.96 6.90
N SER A 101 -14.51 -7.51 5.76
CA SER A 101 -15.39 -8.32 4.92
C SER A 101 -14.62 -9.25 3.98
N VAL A 102 -15.29 -10.34 3.61
CA VAL A 102 -14.93 -11.20 2.48
C VAL A 102 -16.17 -11.35 1.61
N VAL A 103 -16.07 -10.96 0.34
CA VAL A 103 -17.18 -11.00 -0.61
C VAL A 103 -16.76 -11.77 -1.83
N LYS A 104 -17.50 -12.83 -2.19
CA LYS A 104 -17.30 -13.54 -3.45
C LYS A 104 -17.91 -12.74 -4.59
N ARG A 105 -17.19 -12.58 -5.70
CA ARG A 105 -17.75 -11.99 -6.92
C ARG A 105 -18.61 -13.02 -7.64
N ASP A 106 -19.74 -12.58 -8.19
CA ASP A 106 -20.69 -13.44 -8.91
C ASP A 106 -20.06 -14.11 -10.14
N LYS A 107 -19.21 -13.37 -10.85
CA LYS A 107 -18.58 -13.84 -12.10
C LYS A 107 -17.18 -14.38 -11.82
N PRO A 108 -16.91 -15.67 -12.12
CA PRO A 108 -15.55 -16.17 -12.10
C PRO A 108 -14.72 -15.52 -13.20
N VAL A 109 -13.41 -15.45 -13.00
CA VAL A 109 -12.43 -14.98 -14.00
C VAL A 109 -11.57 -16.18 -14.38
N ASP A 110 -11.54 -16.53 -15.66
CA ASP A 110 -10.79 -17.69 -16.19
C ASP A 110 -11.06 -19.00 -15.44
N ASN A 111 -12.34 -19.28 -15.15
CA ASN A 111 -12.79 -20.43 -14.35
C ASN A 111 -12.22 -20.46 -12.92
N LYS A 112 -11.88 -19.31 -12.34
CA LYS A 112 -11.44 -19.16 -10.95
C LYS A 112 -12.46 -18.35 -10.15
N HIS A 113 -12.67 -18.71 -8.90
CA HIS A 113 -13.42 -17.90 -7.96
C HIS A 113 -12.60 -16.68 -7.55
N VAL A 114 -13.28 -15.55 -7.41
CA VAL A 114 -12.67 -14.26 -7.06
C VAL A 114 -13.34 -13.74 -5.81
N PHE A 115 -12.54 -13.33 -4.84
CA PHE A 115 -12.99 -12.78 -3.57
C PHE A 115 -12.37 -11.41 -3.35
N ASP A 116 -13.16 -10.47 -2.88
CA ASP A 116 -12.70 -9.18 -2.39
C ASP A 116 -12.64 -9.23 -0.86
N ILE A 117 -11.44 -9.00 -0.33
CA ILE A 117 -11.12 -9.07 1.10
C ILE A 117 -10.79 -7.66 1.55
N THR A 118 -11.61 -7.09 2.44
CA THR A 118 -11.40 -5.74 2.94
C THR A 118 -10.80 -5.80 4.34
N LEU A 119 -9.65 -5.17 4.51
CA LEU A 119 -9.00 -4.97 5.81
C LEU A 119 -9.17 -3.51 6.24
N SER A 120 -9.26 -3.27 7.54
CA SER A 120 -9.19 -1.93 8.12
C SER A 120 -7.95 -1.77 9.00
N ALA A 121 -7.45 -0.53 9.07
CA ALA A 121 -6.37 -0.13 9.95
C ALA A 121 -6.76 1.15 10.73
N GLU A 122 -6.14 1.34 11.88
CA GLU A 122 -6.26 2.55 12.72
C GLU A 122 -4.98 3.42 12.68
N ALA A 123 -3.88 2.87 12.18
CA ALA A 123 -2.61 3.56 11.95
C ALA A 123 -1.95 3.00 10.67
N VAL A 124 -0.85 3.62 10.21
CA VAL A 124 -0.16 3.15 8.99
C VAL A 124 0.32 1.71 9.21
N ALA A 125 -0.09 0.79 8.32
CA ALA A 125 0.30 -0.62 8.40
C ALA A 125 1.34 -0.96 7.32
N PRO A 126 2.64 -1.08 7.67
CA PRO A 126 3.67 -1.42 6.71
C PRO A 126 3.76 -2.93 6.47
N PHE A 127 3.98 -3.30 5.20
CA PHE A 127 4.23 -4.68 4.76
C PHE A 127 3.19 -5.70 5.27
N VAL A 128 1.92 -5.39 5.08
CA VAL A 128 0.82 -6.29 5.42
C VAL A 128 0.94 -7.56 4.58
N ALA A 129 1.25 -8.66 5.25
CA ALA A 129 1.39 -9.99 4.68
C ALA A 129 0.16 -10.81 5.02
N MET A 130 -0.55 -11.25 3.99
CA MET A 130 -1.74 -12.10 4.08
C MET A 130 -1.39 -13.54 3.74
N ASP A 131 -1.89 -14.48 4.54
CA ASP A 131 -1.76 -15.92 4.30
C ASP A 131 -2.92 -16.68 4.96
N PHE A 132 -3.09 -17.95 4.64
CA PHE A 132 -4.04 -18.82 5.32
C PHE A 132 -3.37 -19.64 6.43
N LYS A 133 -4.14 -20.02 7.45
CA LYS A 133 -3.69 -20.96 8.48
C LYS A 133 -3.05 -22.18 7.84
N ARG A 134 -1.88 -22.58 8.37
CA ARG A 134 -1.15 -23.76 7.91
C ARG A 134 -2.08 -24.99 7.90
N ASN A 135 -1.90 -25.84 6.88
CA ASN A 135 -2.65 -27.09 6.69
C ASN A 135 -4.14 -26.94 6.37
N TYR A 136 -4.70 -25.74 6.24
CA TYR A 136 -6.11 -25.59 5.86
C TYR A 136 -6.37 -25.86 4.36
N GLY A 137 -5.33 -25.75 3.53
CA GLY A 137 -5.37 -26.21 2.14
C GLY A 137 -6.08 -25.28 1.13
N ILE A 138 -6.44 -24.04 1.53
CA ILE A 138 -6.85 -23.01 0.56
C ILE A 138 -5.64 -22.67 -0.30
N ARG A 139 -5.75 -22.90 -1.61
CA ARG A 139 -4.72 -22.57 -2.61
C ARG A 139 -5.23 -21.45 -3.49
N GLY A 140 -4.42 -20.43 -3.72
CA GLY A 140 -4.78 -19.31 -4.59
C GLY A 140 -3.72 -18.23 -4.52
N ASN A 141 -4.00 -17.09 -5.13
CA ASN A 141 -3.10 -15.95 -5.13
C ASN A 141 -3.86 -14.70 -4.70
N PHE A 142 -3.27 -13.93 -3.79
CA PHE A 142 -3.64 -12.54 -3.59
C PHE A 142 -3.04 -11.73 -4.73
N LEU A 143 -3.80 -10.81 -5.32
CA LEU A 143 -3.30 -9.92 -6.38
C LEU A 143 -2.31 -8.89 -5.84
N GLU A 144 -2.34 -8.64 -4.54
CA GLU A 144 -1.42 -7.77 -3.83
C GLU A 144 -1.08 -8.41 -2.47
N ASN A 145 0.19 -8.43 -2.10
CA ASN A 145 0.66 -8.91 -0.81
C ASN A 145 1.94 -8.16 -0.41
N GLY A 146 2.21 -8.02 0.89
CA GLY A 146 3.36 -7.23 1.37
C GLY A 146 3.21 -5.73 1.13
N PHE A 147 1.98 -5.22 1.13
CA PHE A 147 1.64 -3.84 0.80
C PHE A 147 1.58 -2.93 2.03
N PHE A 148 1.49 -1.62 1.80
CA PHE A 148 1.17 -0.65 2.85
C PHE A 148 -0.33 -0.36 2.90
N ILE A 149 -0.85 -0.09 4.10
CA ILE A 149 -2.16 0.54 4.30
C ILE A 149 -1.93 1.95 4.85
N PHE A 150 -2.29 2.95 4.06
CA PHE A 150 -2.27 4.37 4.42
C PHE A 150 -3.68 4.97 4.57
N ASP A 151 -4.71 4.17 4.30
CA ASP A 151 -6.11 4.56 4.32
C ASP A 151 -6.87 3.71 5.35
N HIS A 152 -8.06 4.13 5.79
CA HIS A 152 -8.85 3.38 6.78
C HIS A 152 -9.19 1.96 6.37
N GLN A 153 -9.33 1.71 5.07
CA GLN A 153 -9.62 0.41 4.52
C GLN A 153 -8.84 0.17 3.24
N LYS A 154 -8.48 -1.10 3.00
CA LYS A 154 -7.90 -1.54 1.74
C LYS A 154 -8.54 -2.87 1.34
N THR A 155 -9.00 -2.95 0.10
CA THR A 155 -9.61 -4.15 -0.48
C THR A 155 -8.60 -4.85 -1.37
N ILE A 156 -8.34 -6.12 -1.08
CA ILE A 156 -7.43 -6.99 -1.81
C ILE A 156 -8.23 -8.08 -2.50
N THR A 157 -7.90 -8.35 -3.75
CA THR A 157 -8.51 -9.45 -4.48
C THR A 157 -7.74 -10.75 -4.27
N PHE A 158 -8.44 -11.81 -3.91
CA PHE A 158 -7.94 -13.18 -3.85
C PHE A 158 -8.58 -14.04 -4.93
N VAL A 159 -7.76 -14.83 -5.64
CA VAL A 159 -8.21 -15.67 -6.75
C VAL A 159 -7.83 -17.12 -6.50
N THR A 160 -8.80 -18.03 -6.62
CA THR A 160 -8.59 -19.46 -6.35
C THR A 160 -9.38 -20.35 -7.30
N LYS A 161 -8.85 -21.55 -7.57
CA LYS A 161 -9.57 -22.66 -8.24
C LYS A 161 -10.29 -23.56 -7.23
N SER A 162 -9.97 -23.45 -5.95
CA SER A 162 -10.59 -24.25 -4.90
C SER A 162 -12.01 -23.75 -4.66
N ASN A 163 -12.96 -24.69 -4.55
CA ASN A 163 -14.31 -24.36 -4.16
C ASN A 163 -14.35 -24.06 -2.65
N VAL A 164 -14.24 -22.78 -2.30
CA VAL A 164 -14.22 -22.28 -0.92
C VAL A 164 -15.29 -21.22 -0.73
N THR A 165 -15.78 -21.07 0.49
CA THR A 165 -16.75 -20.02 0.85
C THR A 165 -16.07 -18.80 1.47
N GLU A 166 -16.79 -17.68 1.50
CA GLU A 166 -16.38 -16.46 2.18
C GLU A 166 -16.11 -16.69 3.66
N GLN A 167 -16.90 -17.56 4.29
CA GLN A 167 -16.72 -17.94 5.70
C GLN A 167 -15.43 -18.74 5.90
N GLN A 168 -15.14 -19.71 5.03
CA GLN A 168 -13.89 -20.47 5.10
C GLN A 168 -12.66 -19.59 4.92
N ILE A 169 -12.72 -18.60 4.03
CA ILE A 169 -11.66 -17.59 3.90
C ILE A 169 -11.57 -16.77 5.18
N SER A 170 -12.68 -16.22 5.69
CA SER A 170 -12.70 -15.39 6.90
C SER A 170 -12.11 -16.10 8.11
N ASP A 171 -12.48 -17.36 8.34
CA ASP A 171 -12.05 -18.13 9.52
C ASP A 171 -10.58 -18.56 9.48
N ASN A 172 -9.99 -18.59 8.29
CA ASN A 172 -8.64 -19.13 8.08
C ASN A 172 -7.65 -18.11 7.57
N LEU A 173 -8.10 -16.91 7.18
CA LEU A 173 -7.22 -15.82 6.83
C LEU A 173 -6.44 -15.37 8.06
N THR A 174 -5.15 -15.16 7.87
CA THR A 174 -4.24 -14.57 8.83
C THR A 174 -3.52 -13.42 8.14
N PHE A 175 -3.23 -12.37 8.89
CA PHE A 175 -2.46 -11.24 8.41
C PHE A 175 -1.48 -10.81 9.49
N LYS A 176 -0.32 -10.33 9.05
CA LYS A 176 0.73 -9.78 9.90
C LYS A 176 1.30 -8.53 9.26
N THR A 177 1.88 -7.67 10.08
CA THR A 177 2.62 -6.49 9.67
C THR A 177 4.01 -6.53 10.28
N VAL A 178 4.90 -5.64 9.85
CA VAL A 178 6.20 -5.51 10.52
C VAL A 178 6.03 -5.20 12.02
N ALA A 179 4.99 -4.46 12.43
CA ALA A 179 4.73 -4.14 13.83
C ALA A 179 4.49 -5.37 14.73
N ASP A 180 4.20 -6.54 14.16
CA ASP A 180 4.01 -7.79 14.93
C ASP A 180 5.33 -8.54 15.19
N VAL A 181 6.44 -8.09 14.61
CA VAL A 181 7.74 -8.78 14.65
C VAL A 181 8.93 -7.89 15.03
N VAL A 182 8.76 -6.56 15.06
CA VAL A 182 9.75 -5.61 15.60
C VAL A 182 9.48 -5.26 17.05
#